data_AF-A0A496SJL7-F1
#
_entry.id   AF-A0A496SJL7-F1
#
_cell.length_a   1.000
_cell.length_b   1.000
_cell.length_c   1.000
_cell.angle_alpha   90.00
_cell.angle_beta   90.00
_cell.angle_gamma   90.00
#
_symmetry.space_group_name_H-M   'P 1'
#
loop_
_entity.id
_entity.type
_entity.pdbx_description
1 polymer ?
#
loop_
_entity_poly.entity_id
_entity_poly.type
_entity_poly.pdbx_seq_one_letter_code
_entity_poly.pdbx_strand_id
1 'polypeptide(L)'
;MSILDSVNGPEDIKKLTVSELEQLADEIRERIISVVSRTGGHLAPSLGVVELTLALHYVFDAPKDKIIWDVGHQAYAHKLITGRRDRFHTLRQLGGISGFTKRSESPYDPFGAGHASTSISASLGFACARDMTGGDYKVVAVIGDGALTGGLAYEGINNAGALKKDMIVVLNDNRMSISPNVGAMSRVFTDIITAQAYNRLKNDIWELTGRLSFLGEQVRRIVRRIDQSLKALIVPGIFFERLGFRYFGPIDGHDLPHLISVLQQVKDLKGPILVHIYTVKGKGYKPAEEDATTFHGLGRFDPKTGTPIKGEGPTYSEVFGRSLTEFAEERERVVAITAAMKDGTGLKYFAERFPERFYDVGIAEAHAVVFAAGLAAAGMRPVAAIYSTFLQRALDPIIHDVALQKLPVVF
;
A
#
# COMPACT_ATOMS: atom_id res chain seq x y z
N MET A 1 33.79 -2.41 -4.36
CA MET A 1 32.87 -1.38 -3.85
C MET A 1 31.50 -1.74 -4.34
N SER A 2 30.49 -1.74 -3.49
CA SER A 2 29.10 -1.95 -3.95
C SER A 2 28.62 -0.73 -4.73
N ILE A 3 27.59 -0.88 -5.58
CA ILE A 3 26.98 0.27 -6.26
C ILE A 3 26.31 1.18 -5.23
N LEU A 4 25.70 0.62 -4.19
CA LEU A 4 25.10 1.38 -3.10
C LEU A 4 26.13 2.26 -2.37
N ASP A 5 27.41 1.87 -2.32
CA ASP A 5 28.50 2.67 -1.74
C ASP A 5 28.81 3.93 -2.58
N SER A 6 28.50 3.94 -3.88
CA SER A 6 28.74 5.10 -4.76
C SER A 6 27.53 6.04 -4.89
N VAL A 7 26.34 5.62 -4.48
CA VAL A 7 25.11 6.43 -4.52
C VAL A 7 25.03 7.37 -3.32
N ASN A 8 25.16 8.68 -3.56
CA ASN A 8 25.00 9.72 -2.53
C ASN A 8 23.66 10.46 -2.67
N GLY A 9 23.02 10.40 -3.83
CA GLY A 9 21.71 11.00 -4.07
C GLY A 9 21.07 10.57 -5.40
N PRO A 10 19.88 11.10 -5.72
CA PRO A 10 19.15 10.74 -6.94
C PRO A 10 19.90 11.01 -8.25
N GLU A 11 20.81 11.99 -8.27
CA GLU A 11 21.63 12.29 -9.44
C GLU A 11 22.57 11.14 -9.82
N ASP A 12 22.99 10.32 -8.86
CA ASP A 12 23.81 9.14 -9.13
C ASP A 12 22.98 8.01 -9.72
N ILE A 13 21.70 7.89 -9.32
CA ILE A 13 20.76 6.89 -9.87
C ILE A 13 20.58 7.09 -11.38
N LYS A 14 20.50 8.34 -11.85
CA LYS A 14 20.32 8.68 -13.27
C LYS A 14 21.51 8.29 -14.16
N LYS A 15 22.69 8.07 -13.58
CA LYS A 15 23.91 7.70 -14.31
C LYS A 15 24.05 6.19 -14.52
N LEU A 16 23.26 5.39 -13.78
CA LEU A 16 23.34 3.94 -13.84
C LEU A 16 22.59 3.40 -15.06
N THR A 17 23.13 2.34 -15.63
CA THR A 17 22.44 1.50 -16.61
C THR A 17 21.33 0.69 -15.93
N VAL A 18 20.40 0.14 -16.71
CA VAL A 18 19.31 -0.71 -16.17
C VAL A 18 19.88 -1.91 -15.40
N SER A 19 20.92 -2.55 -15.93
CA SER A 19 21.56 -3.69 -15.25
C SER A 19 22.23 -3.29 -13.92
N GLU A 20 22.85 -2.12 -13.86
CA GLU A 20 23.40 -1.60 -12.59
C GLU A 20 22.30 -1.23 -11.59
N LEU A 21 21.13 -0.76 -12.06
CA LEU A 21 19.99 -0.50 -11.19
C LEU A 21 19.38 -1.80 -10.64
N GLU A 22 19.32 -2.87 -11.43
CA GLU A 22 18.90 -4.20 -10.97
C GLU A 22 19.85 -4.72 -9.88
N GLN A 23 21.17 -4.61 -10.10
CA GLN A 23 22.15 -4.95 -9.07
C GLN A 23 21.98 -4.07 -7.81
N LEU A 24 21.77 -2.76 -7.98
CA LEU A 24 21.53 -1.84 -6.86
C LEU A 24 20.26 -2.21 -6.07
N ALA A 25 19.23 -2.72 -6.74
CA ALA A 25 18.01 -3.17 -6.08
C ALA A 25 18.32 -4.31 -5.08
N ASP A 26 19.15 -5.27 -5.47
CA ASP A 26 19.56 -6.38 -4.61
C ASP A 26 20.40 -5.89 -3.43
N GLU A 27 21.38 -5.01 -3.67
CA GLU A 27 22.21 -4.42 -2.60
C GLU A 27 21.35 -3.61 -1.60
N ILE A 28 20.32 -2.89 -2.09
CA ILE A 28 19.36 -2.19 -1.24
C ILE A 28 18.57 -3.17 -0.36
N ARG A 29 18.08 -4.28 -0.92
CA ARG A 29 17.36 -5.31 -0.15
C ARG A 29 18.22 -5.88 0.96
N GLU A 30 19.46 -6.26 0.64
CA GLU A 30 20.42 -6.77 1.62
C GLU A 30 20.65 -5.75 2.76
N ARG A 31 20.83 -4.47 2.40
CA ARG A 31 21.00 -3.41 3.39
C ARG A 31 19.78 -3.24 4.29
N ILE A 32 18.58 -3.27 3.72
CA ILE A 32 17.33 -3.17 4.47
C ILE A 32 17.20 -4.35 5.45
N ILE A 33 17.36 -5.59 4.98
CA ILE A 33 17.25 -6.80 5.82
C ILE A 33 18.27 -6.77 6.97
N SER A 34 19.52 -6.42 6.66
CA SER A 34 20.62 -6.32 7.63
C SER A 34 20.34 -5.34 8.78
N VAL A 35 19.74 -4.20 8.48
CA VAL A 35 19.45 -3.16 9.49
C VAL A 35 18.15 -3.45 10.23
N VAL A 36 17.08 -3.81 9.52
CA VAL A 36 15.74 -4.02 10.09
C VAL A 36 15.72 -5.25 10.99
N SER A 37 16.52 -6.29 10.71
CA SER A 37 16.67 -7.45 11.62
C SER A 37 17.16 -7.07 13.02
N ARG A 38 17.89 -5.96 13.16
CA ARG A 38 18.45 -5.47 14.44
C ARG A 38 17.61 -4.38 15.09
N THR A 39 17.00 -3.53 14.27
CA THR A 39 16.27 -2.32 14.73
C THR A 39 14.75 -2.51 14.78
N GLY A 40 14.24 -3.55 14.12
CA GLY A 40 12.81 -3.69 13.81
C GLY A 40 12.33 -2.67 12.77
N GLY A 41 11.08 -2.81 12.32
CA GLY A 41 10.45 -1.88 11.39
C GLY A 41 9.77 -2.57 10.21
N HIS A 42 9.40 -1.79 9.20
CA HIS A 42 8.58 -2.27 8.09
C HIS A 42 9.41 -2.89 6.97
N LEU A 43 9.65 -4.20 7.08
CA LEU A 43 10.47 -4.94 6.13
C LEU A 43 9.73 -5.21 4.83
N ALA A 44 8.65 -6.01 4.90
CA ALA A 44 7.98 -6.51 3.71
C ALA A 44 7.44 -5.40 2.77
N PRO A 45 6.82 -4.31 3.28
CA PRO A 45 6.39 -3.19 2.45
C PRO A 45 7.54 -2.50 1.73
N SER A 46 8.70 -2.34 2.39
CA SER A 46 9.87 -1.68 1.82
C SER A 46 10.56 -2.49 0.74
N LEU A 47 10.63 -3.81 0.91
CA LEU A 47 11.24 -4.71 -0.08
C LEU A 47 10.42 -4.77 -1.38
N GLY A 48 9.09 -4.67 -1.27
CA GLY A 48 8.18 -4.76 -2.41
C GLY A 48 8.24 -3.57 -3.38
N VAL A 49 8.82 -2.44 -2.99
CA VAL A 49 8.83 -1.20 -3.81
C VAL A 49 10.24 -0.74 -4.18
N VAL A 50 11.26 -1.60 -4.07
CA VAL A 50 12.65 -1.24 -4.39
C VAL A 50 12.78 -0.78 -5.84
N GLU A 51 12.30 -1.58 -6.80
CA GLU A 51 12.33 -1.22 -8.23
C GLU A 51 11.52 0.04 -8.52
N LEU A 52 10.30 0.15 -7.98
CA LEU A 52 9.49 1.36 -8.11
C LEU A 52 10.26 2.59 -7.61
N THR A 53 10.94 2.47 -6.47
CA THR A 53 11.68 3.58 -5.87
C THR A 53 12.83 4.02 -6.76
N LEU A 54 13.59 3.07 -7.31
CA LEU A 54 14.66 3.35 -8.25
C LEU A 54 14.12 4.00 -9.53
N ALA A 55 13.04 3.46 -10.10
CA ALA A 55 12.40 4.03 -11.29
C ALA A 55 11.91 5.47 -11.07
N LEU A 56 11.29 5.75 -9.93
CA LEU A 56 10.84 7.10 -9.58
C LEU A 56 12.01 8.09 -9.52
N HIS A 57 13.11 7.74 -8.85
CA HIS A 57 14.28 8.63 -8.75
C HIS A 57 15.11 8.71 -10.03
N TYR A 58 15.01 7.69 -10.89
CA TYR A 58 15.57 7.75 -12.24
C TYR A 58 14.82 8.76 -13.11
N VAL A 59 13.49 8.71 -13.10
CA VAL A 59 12.64 9.51 -14.00
C VAL A 59 12.36 10.93 -13.50
N PHE A 60 12.17 11.12 -12.20
CA PHE A 60 11.81 12.41 -11.60
C PHE A 60 13.03 13.08 -10.96
N ASP A 61 12.98 14.41 -10.84
CA ASP A 61 14.10 15.24 -10.40
C ASP A 61 13.86 15.71 -8.95
N ALA A 62 13.90 14.78 -7.99
CA ALA A 62 13.76 15.11 -6.58
C ALA A 62 15.02 15.85 -6.07
N PRO A 63 14.91 16.90 -5.23
CA PRO A 63 13.71 17.36 -4.51
C PRO A 63 12.89 18.44 -5.24
N LYS A 64 13.23 18.82 -6.49
CA LYS A 64 12.41 19.75 -7.27
C LYS A 64 11.01 19.15 -7.46
N ASP A 65 10.97 17.94 -8.04
CA ASP A 65 9.77 17.13 -8.12
C ASP A 65 9.39 16.57 -6.74
N LYS A 66 8.09 16.48 -6.47
CA LYS A 66 7.55 16.05 -5.17
C LYS A 66 7.11 14.61 -5.25
N ILE A 67 7.82 13.72 -4.57
CA ILE A 67 7.43 12.32 -4.39
C ILE A 67 6.91 12.16 -2.96
N ILE A 68 5.61 11.87 -2.82
CA ILE A 68 4.91 11.78 -1.55
C ILE A 68 4.50 10.33 -1.30
N TRP A 69 5.06 9.73 -0.26
CA TRP A 69 4.81 8.34 0.12
C TRP A 69 3.68 8.26 1.13
N ASP A 70 2.58 7.59 0.80
CA ASP A 70 1.49 7.31 1.74
C ASP A 70 1.97 6.37 2.85
N VAL A 71 1.62 6.67 4.11
CA VAL A 71 2.17 6.09 5.34
C VAL A 71 3.69 6.29 5.51
N GLY A 72 4.49 6.15 4.46
CA GLY A 72 5.95 6.28 4.45
C GLY A 72 6.70 5.02 4.89
N HIS A 73 6.00 3.96 5.28
CA HIS A 73 6.57 2.71 5.77
C HIS A 73 7.30 1.88 4.72
N GLN A 74 6.97 2.09 3.44
CA GLN A 74 7.60 1.46 2.28
C GLN A 74 8.78 2.26 1.72
N ALA A 75 9.14 3.40 2.33
CA ALA A 75 10.10 4.35 1.77
C ALA A 75 11.56 4.11 2.22
N TYR A 76 11.94 2.90 2.65
CA TYR A 76 13.32 2.64 3.11
C TYR A 76 14.34 2.71 1.98
N ALA A 77 14.03 2.15 0.81
CA ALA A 77 14.86 2.32 -0.39
C ALA A 77 15.03 3.82 -0.71
N HIS A 78 13.94 4.60 -0.61
CA HIS A 78 13.96 6.04 -0.87
C HIS A 78 14.92 6.74 0.09
N LYS A 79 14.92 6.40 1.38
CA LYS A 79 15.88 6.95 2.36
C LYS A 79 17.33 6.60 2.00
N LEU A 80 17.60 5.34 1.64
CA LEU A 80 18.94 4.88 1.28
C LEU A 80 19.54 5.69 0.13
N ILE A 81 18.79 5.94 -0.94
CA ILE A 81 19.29 6.62 -2.14
C ILE A 81 19.14 8.16 -2.13
N THR A 82 18.76 8.75 -0.98
CA THR A 82 18.58 10.20 -0.82
C THR A 82 19.47 10.76 0.30
N GLY A 83 20.72 10.31 0.35
CA GLY A 83 21.75 10.84 1.26
C GLY A 83 21.64 10.36 2.72
N ARG A 84 20.82 9.34 3.02
CA ARG A 84 20.66 8.81 4.39
C ARG A 84 21.22 7.41 4.59
N ARG A 85 21.92 6.84 3.60
CA ARG A 85 22.55 5.51 3.68
C ARG A 85 23.39 5.29 4.93
N ASP A 86 24.30 6.22 5.22
CA ASP A 86 25.26 6.08 6.32
C ASP A 86 24.58 6.17 7.69
N ARG A 87 23.48 6.92 7.80
CA ARG A 87 22.64 7.01 9.00
C ARG A 87 21.60 5.91 9.10
N PHE A 88 21.44 5.08 8.08
CA PHE A 88 20.34 4.10 8.00
C PHE A 88 20.38 3.09 9.14
N HIS A 89 21.56 2.78 9.69
CA HIS A 89 21.72 1.91 10.85
C HIS A 89 21.02 2.42 12.13
N THR A 90 20.65 3.71 12.19
CA THR A 90 19.94 4.35 13.32
C THR A 90 18.41 4.32 13.17
N LEU A 91 17.89 3.60 12.18
CA LEU A 91 16.46 3.54 11.88
C LEU A 91 15.61 3.24 13.12
N ARG A 92 14.62 4.11 13.37
CA ARG A 92 13.66 4.03 14.50
C ARG A 92 14.30 4.03 15.89
N GLN A 93 15.59 4.39 16.01
CA GLN A 93 16.26 4.56 17.29
C GLN A 93 16.15 6.02 17.77
N LEU A 94 16.25 6.24 19.07
CA LEU A 94 16.26 7.59 19.65
C LEU A 94 17.42 8.41 19.05
N GLY A 95 17.11 9.61 18.55
CA GLY A 95 18.09 10.47 17.85
C GLY A 95 18.45 10.02 16.42
N GLY A 96 17.91 8.88 15.96
CA GLY A 96 18.13 8.32 14.63
C GLY A 96 17.15 8.82 13.58
N ILE A 97 17.16 8.15 12.42
CA ILE A 97 16.21 8.44 11.33
C ILE A 97 14.83 7.80 11.60
N SER A 98 13.78 8.49 11.17
CA SER A 98 12.40 8.06 11.28
C SER A 98 12.13 6.79 10.46
N GLY A 99 11.19 5.96 10.94
CA GLY A 99 10.64 4.84 10.19
C GLY A 99 9.68 5.25 9.06
N PHE A 100 9.40 6.54 8.91
CA PHE A 100 8.51 7.12 7.91
C PHE A 100 9.17 8.36 7.27
N THR A 101 8.62 8.87 6.17
CA THR A 101 9.08 10.14 5.60
C THR A 101 8.80 11.29 6.57
N LYS A 102 9.77 12.19 6.76
CA LYS A 102 9.72 13.28 7.72
C LYS A 102 10.36 14.54 7.12
N ARG A 103 9.56 15.61 6.99
CA ARG A 103 9.99 16.89 6.38
C ARG A 103 11.25 17.48 7.00
N SER A 104 11.36 17.42 8.34
CA SER A 104 12.53 17.95 9.05
C SER A 104 13.77 17.05 8.95
N GLU A 105 13.65 15.84 8.39
CA GLU A 105 14.76 14.89 8.26
C GLU A 105 15.47 15.03 6.91
N SER A 106 14.75 15.38 5.84
CA SER A 106 15.28 15.39 4.49
C SER A 106 14.48 16.31 3.54
N PRO A 107 15.14 17.06 2.64
CA PRO A 107 14.45 17.81 1.57
C PRO A 107 13.73 16.88 0.57
N TYR A 108 14.11 15.60 0.51
CA TYR A 108 13.46 14.59 -0.33
C TYR A 108 12.15 14.04 0.26
N ASP A 109 11.79 14.47 1.47
CA ASP A 109 10.55 14.10 2.17
C ASP A 109 9.59 15.32 2.20
N PRO A 110 8.94 15.69 1.07
CA PRO A 110 8.19 16.95 0.98
C PRO A 110 6.99 17.01 1.92
N PHE A 111 6.42 15.85 2.27
CA PHE A 111 5.30 15.71 3.19
C PHE A 111 5.59 14.65 4.25
N GLY A 112 5.15 14.89 5.48
CA GLY A 112 5.31 13.95 6.59
C GLY A 112 4.27 12.84 6.49
N ALA A 113 4.65 11.62 6.86
CA ALA A 113 3.76 10.47 6.79
C ALA A 113 3.68 9.72 8.13
N GLY A 114 2.69 8.83 8.24
CA GLY A 114 2.48 7.96 9.39
C GLY A 114 1.07 7.37 9.36
N HIS A 115 0.04 8.23 9.38
CA HIS A 115 -1.32 7.80 9.07
C HIS A 115 -1.51 7.61 7.56
N ALA A 116 -2.37 6.68 7.17
CA ALA A 116 -2.60 6.35 5.77
C ALA A 116 -3.59 7.30 5.08
N SER A 117 -3.69 7.15 3.76
CA SER A 117 -4.68 7.79 2.87
C SER A 117 -4.50 9.30 2.71
N THR A 118 -3.35 9.85 3.09
CA THR A 118 -3.08 11.30 3.07
C THR A 118 -2.40 11.77 1.79
N SER A 119 -1.70 10.88 1.09
CA SER A 119 -0.77 11.24 0.01
C SER A 119 -1.45 11.90 -1.18
N ILE A 120 -2.65 11.45 -1.58
CA ILE A 120 -3.35 11.99 -2.75
C ILE A 120 -3.79 13.43 -2.49
N SER A 121 -4.43 13.70 -1.35
CA SER A 121 -4.86 15.05 -0.96
C SER A 121 -3.67 15.98 -0.76
N ALA A 122 -2.58 15.50 -0.14
CA ALA A 122 -1.35 16.28 0.00
C ALA A 122 -0.75 16.63 -1.38
N SER A 123 -0.62 15.64 -2.26
CA SER A 123 -0.14 15.84 -3.64
C SER A 123 -1.01 16.81 -4.43
N LEU A 124 -2.34 16.72 -4.32
CA LEU A 124 -3.25 17.66 -4.95
C LEU A 124 -2.99 19.10 -4.47
N GLY A 125 -2.74 19.28 -3.16
CA GLY A 125 -2.33 20.56 -2.60
C GLY A 125 -1.03 21.09 -3.20
N PHE A 126 0.00 20.24 -3.33
CA PHE A 126 1.26 20.62 -4.01
C PHE A 126 1.07 20.98 -5.48
N ALA A 127 0.19 20.27 -6.20
CA ALA A 127 -0.12 20.57 -7.60
C ALA A 127 -0.87 21.89 -7.74
N CYS A 128 -1.83 22.18 -6.85
CA CYS A 128 -2.52 23.46 -6.82
C CYS A 128 -1.56 24.61 -6.50
N ALA A 129 -0.70 24.45 -5.49
CA ALA A 129 0.30 25.44 -5.13
C ALA A 129 1.28 25.72 -6.27
N ARG A 130 1.75 24.67 -6.96
CA ARG A 130 2.59 24.79 -8.16
C ARG A 130 1.95 25.72 -9.19
N ASP A 131 0.70 25.44 -9.54
CA ASP A 131 -0.02 26.17 -10.57
C ASP A 131 -0.23 27.63 -10.16
N MET A 132 -0.54 27.89 -8.88
CA MET A 132 -0.71 29.25 -8.33
C MET A 132 0.58 30.07 -8.39
N THR A 133 1.74 29.43 -8.25
CA THR A 133 3.05 30.10 -8.27
C THR A 133 3.73 30.08 -9.64
N GLY A 134 3.08 29.51 -10.67
CA GLY A 134 3.67 29.35 -12.00
C GLY A 134 4.86 28.37 -12.05
N GLY A 135 4.94 27.41 -11.12
CA GLY A 135 5.98 26.39 -11.09
C GLY A 135 5.80 25.30 -12.14
N ASP A 136 6.85 24.53 -12.39
CA ASP A 136 6.90 23.48 -13.43
C ASP A 136 7.20 22.08 -12.89
N TYR A 137 7.31 21.92 -11.57
CA TYR A 137 7.68 20.65 -10.94
C TYR A 137 6.58 19.59 -11.05
N LYS A 138 6.97 18.31 -11.06
CA LYS A 138 6.06 17.17 -11.06
C LYS A 138 5.64 16.82 -9.64
N VAL A 139 4.44 16.26 -9.49
CA VAL A 139 3.91 15.81 -8.20
C VAL A 139 3.43 14.38 -8.34
N VAL A 140 3.99 13.50 -7.52
CA VAL A 140 3.75 12.05 -7.54
C VAL A 140 3.32 11.59 -6.14
N ALA A 141 2.11 11.06 -6.02
CA ALA A 141 1.67 10.31 -4.84
C ALA A 141 1.98 8.82 -5.04
N VAL A 142 2.61 8.17 -4.07
CA VAL A 142 2.75 6.71 -4.04
C VAL A 142 1.86 6.17 -2.93
N ILE A 143 0.80 5.44 -3.29
CA ILE A 143 -0.20 4.94 -2.35
C ILE A 143 -0.34 3.42 -2.47
N GLY A 144 -0.46 2.73 -1.34
CA GLY A 144 -0.81 1.31 -1.32
C GLY A 144 -2.30 1.09 -1.56
N ASP A 145 -2.65 -0.02 -2.20
CA ASP A 145 -4.00 -0.58 -2.27
C ASP A 145 -4.77 -0.57 -0.93
N GLY A 146 -4.12 -0.93 0.17
CA GLY A 146 -4.72 -0.84 1.51
C GLY A 146 -5.06 0.59 1.92
N ALA A 147 -4.14 1.53 1.72
CA ALA A 147 -4.33 2.94 2.03
C ALA A 147 -5.38 3.61 1.13
N LEU A 148 -5.59 3.08 -0.08
CA LEU A 148 -6.63 3.54 -0.99
C LEU A 148 -8.05 3.23 -0.47
N THR A 149 -8.20 2.30 0.47
CA THR A 149 -9.50 1.98 1.09
C THR A 149 -10.01 3.07 2.03
N GLY A 150 -9.16 3.98 2.48
CA GLY A 150 -9.56 5.04 3.40
C GLY A 150 -10.32 6.17 2.73
N GLY A 151 -11.35 6.68 3.41
CA GLY A 151 -12.26 7.72 2.91
C GLY A 151 -11.53 8.93 2.34
N LEU A 152 -10.49 9.41 3.04
CA LEU A 152 -9.67 10.55 2.62
C LEU A 152 -8.99 10.35 1.25
N ALA A 153 -8.63 9.11 0.88
CA ALA A 153 -8.06 8.83 -0.42
C ALA A 153 -9.12 8.97 -1.53
N TYR A 154 -10.35 8.50 -1.30
CA TYR A 154 -11.46 8.68 -2.25
C TYR A 154 -11.84 10.14 -2.41
N GLU A 155 -11.92 10.89 -1.31
CA GLU A 155 -12.15 12.34 -1.32
C GLU A 155 -11.08 13.05 -2.17
N GLY A 156 -9.80 12.70 -1.95
CA GLY A 156 -8.68 13.22 -2.71
C GLY A 156 -8.73 12.89 -4.20
N ILE A 157 -9.06 11.65 -4.58
CA ILE A 157 -9.24 11.25 -5.98
C ILE A 157 -10.39 12.02 -6.62
N ASN A 158 -11.55 12.06 -5.98
CA ASN A 158 -12.71 12.77 -6.50
C ASN A 158 -12.39 14.26 -6.74
N ASN A 159 -11.71 14.90 -5.79
CA ASN A 159 -11.32 16.29 -5.92
C ASN A 159 -10.25 16.50 -7.00
N ALA A 160 -9.25 15.62 -7.10
CA ALA A 160 -8.20 15.72 -8.11
C ALA A 160 -8.77 15.59 -9.53
N GLY A 161 -9.70 14.65 -9.72
CA GLY A 161 -10.48 14.47 -10.93
C GLY A 161 -11.24 15.71 -11.36
N ALA A 162 -11.98 16.31 -10.41
CA ALA A 162 -12.76 17.51 -10.66
C ALA A 162 -11.88 18.72 -11.04
N LEU A 163 -10.73 18.90 -10.36
CA LEU A 163 -9.82 20.02 -10.64
C LEU A 163 -8.93 19.80 -11.86
N LYS A 164 -8.84 18.57 -12.37
CA LYS A 164 -8.02 18.16 -13.53
C LYS A 164 -6.55 18.62 -13.43
N LYS A 165 -5.99 18.59 -12.22
CA LYS A 165 -4.62 19.06 -11.95
C LYS A 165 -3.59 18.05 -12.45
N ASP A 166 -2.48 18.56 -13.00
CA ASP A 166 -1.36 17.70 -13.43
C ASP A 166 -0.69 17.08 -12.19
N MET A 167 -0.98 15.81 -11.94
CA MET A 167 -0.38 15.00 -10.87
C MET A 167 -0.43 13.51 -11.25
N ILE A 168 0.48 12.73 -10.68
CA ILE A 168 0.56 11.28 -10.89
C ILE A 168 0.28 10.58 -9.57
N VAL A 169 -0.61 9.59 -9.59
CA VAL A 169 -0.85 8.67 -8.48
C VAL A 169 -0.33 7.30 -8.90
N VAL A 170 0.71 6.82 -8.24
CA VAL A 170 1.18 5.44 -8.38
C VAL A 170 0.49 4.59 -7.33
N LEU A 171 -0.41 3.73 -7.78
CA LEU A 171 -1.08 2.73 -6.95
C LEU A 171 -0.21 1.47 -6.89
N ASN A 172 0.36 1.20 -5.72
CA ASN A 172 1.09 -0.04 -5.43
C ASN A 172 0.13 -1.09 -4.89
N ASP A 173 -0.30 -2.02 -5.75
CA ASP A 173 -1.16 -3.14 -5.38
C ASP A 173 -0.32 -4.38 -5.06
N ASN A 174 -0.40 -4.86 -3.82
CA ASN A 174 0.18 -6.16 -3.43
C ASN A 174 -0.85 -7.06 -2.75
N ARG A 175 -2.14 -6.71 -2.87
CA ARG A 175 -3.32 -7.34 -2.26
C ARG A 175 -3.35 -7.31 -0.72
N MET A 176 -2.47 -6.55 -0.07
CA MET A 176 -2.25 -6.64 1.38
C MET A 176 -2.14 -5.27 2.07
N SER A 177 -2.95 -5.05 3.12
CA SER A 177 -2.82 -3.91 4.05
C SER A 177 -1.78 -4.24 5.13
N ILE A 178 -2.23 -4.78 6.25
CA ILE A 178 -1.39 -5.57 7.19
C ILE A 178 -1.78 -7.03 6.99
N SER A 179 -3.06 -7.33 7.19
CA SER A 179 -3.75 -8.52 6.70
C SER A 179 -4.20 -8.35 5.24
N PRO A 180 -4.73 -9.39 4.57
CA PRO A 180 -5.29 -9.27 3.22
C PRO A 180 -6.30 -8.13 3.12
N ASN A 181 -6.31 -7.41 1.99
CA ASN A 181 -7.22 -6.28 1.83
C ASN A 181 -8.68 -6.71 1.88
N VAL A 182 -9.50 -5.85 2.49
CA VAL A 182 -10.95 -6.00 2.57
C VAL A 182 -11.64 -4.87 1.81
N GLY A 183 -12.88 -5.12 1.36
CA GLY A 183 -13.69 -4.16 0.63
C GLY A 183 -13.89 -4.51 -0.84
N ALA A 184 -14.95 -3.95 -1.44
CA ALA A 184 -15.33 -4.25 -2.81
C ALA A 184 -14.29 -3.79 -3.83
N MET A 185 -13.60 -2.68 -3.58
CA MET A 185 -12.55 -2.17 -4.46
C MET A 185 -11.35 -3.10 -4.54
N SER A 186 -10.99 -3.77 -3.45
CA SER A 186 -9.92 -4.77 -3.45
C SER A 186 -10.26 -5.99 -4.32
N ARG A 187 -11.56 -6.36 -4.41
CA ARG A 187 -12.03 -7.38 -5.37
C ARG A 187 -11.88 -6.92 -6.81
N VAL A 188 -12.26 -5.66 -7.11
CA VAL A 188 -12.06 -5.07 -8.45
C VAL A 188 -10.60 -5.14 -8.89
N PHE A 189 -9.65 -4.83 -7.99
CA PHE A 189 -8.22 -4.94 -8.33
C PHE A 189 -7.76 -6.39 -8.49
N THR A 190 -8.25 -7.30 -7.64
CA THR A 190 -7.96 -8.75 -7.76
C THR A 190 -8.43 -9.30 -9.10
N ASP A 191 -9.63 -8.94 -9.55
CA ASP A 191 -10.19 -9.36 -10.83
C ASP A 191 -9.37 -8.81 -12.02
N ILE A 192 -8.98 -7.54 -11.94
CA ILE A 192 -8.13 -6.86 -12.93
C ILE A 192 -6.79 -7.59 -13.11
N ILE A 193 -6.11 -7.93 -12.00
CA ILE A 193 -4.81 -8.61 -12.05
C ILE A 193 -4.97 -10.06 -12.52
N THR A 194 -6.00 -10.76 -12.04
CA THR A 194 -6.24 -12.17 -12.41
C THR A 194 -6.52 -12.30 -13.91
N ALA A 195 -7.24 -11.35 -14.51
CA ALA A 195 -7.45 -11.29 -15.95
C ALA A 195 -6.13 -11.14 -16.72
N GLN A 196 -5.18 -10.32 -16.24
CA GLN A 196 -3.87 -10.20 -16.88
C GLN A 196 -2.99 -11.44 -16.71
N ALA A 197 -2.93 -12.02 -15.51
CA ALA A 197 -2.17 -13.25 -15.26
C ALA A 197 -2.69 -14.41 -16.12
N TYR A 198 -4.02 -14.52 -16.25
CA TYR A 198 -4.67 -15.44 -17.18
C TYR A 198 -4.28 -15.17 -18.64
N ASN A 199 -4.27 -13.90 -19.06
CA ASN A 199 -3.87 -13.53 -20.42
C ASN A 199 -2.39 -13.82 -20.71
N ARG A 200 -1.48 -13.64 -19.75
CA ARG A 200 -0.07 -14.03 -19.90
C ARG A 200 0.08 -15.53 -20.02
N LEU A 201 -0.50 -16.30 -19.10
CA LEU A 201 -0.50 -17.76 -19.16
C LEU A 201 -1.09 -18.26 -20.50
N LYS A 202 -2.18 -17.65 -20.97
CA LYS A 202 -2.77 -17.95 -22.27
C LYS A 202 -1.81 -17.64 -23.42
N ASN A 203 -1.11 -16.50 -23.39
CA ASN A 203 -0.13 -16.13 -24.40
C ASN A 203 1.08 -17.07 -24.39
N ASP A 204 1.60 -17.43 -23.22
CA ASP A 204 2.72 -18.37 -23.07
C ASP A 204 2.33 -19.76 -23.57
N ILE A 205 1.11 -20.23 -23.22
CA ILE A 205 0.53 -21.46 -23.78
C ILE A 205 0.34 -21.33 -25.28
N TRP A 206 -0.07 -20.17 -25.79
CA TRP A 206 -0.27 -19.93 -27.23
C TRP A 206 1.06 -19.91 -28.00
N GLU A 207 2.14 -19.40 -27.43
CA GLU A 207 3.49 -19.47 -28.01
C GLU A 207 4.06 -20.90 -27.96
N LEU A 208 3.81 -21.63 -26.87
CA LEU A 208 4.18 -23.05 -26.74
C LEU A 208 3.38 -23.96 -27.68
N THR A 209 2.07 -23.71 -27.84
CA THR A 209 1.17 -24.47 -28.72
C THR A 209 1.18 -23.97 -30.17
N GLY A 210 1.72 -22.79 -30.44
CA GLY A 210 1.98 -22.25 -31.78
C GLY A 210 2.95 -23.12 -32.60
N ARG A 211 3.66 -24.05 -31.96
CA ARG A 211 4.46 -25.10 -32.61
C ARG A 211 3.66 -26.36 -33.00
N LEU A 212 2.39 -26.45 -32.65
CA LEU A 212 1.50 -27.57 -32.98
C LEU A 212 0.33 -27.09 -33.85
N SER A 213 0.51 -27.17 -35.15
CA SER A 213 -0.41 -26.74 -36.22
C SER A 213 -1.70 -27.58 -36.35
N PHE A 214 -2.14 -28.31 -35.31
CA PHE A 214 -3.24 -29.28 -35.43
C PHE A 214 -4.61 -28.79 -34.92
N LEU A 215 -4.70 -27.67 -34.19
CA LEU A 215 -5.98 -27.21 -33.62
C LEU A 215 -6.80 -26.41 -34.66
N GLY A 216 -7.86 -27.04 -35.16
CA GLY A 216 -8.72 -26.54 -36.25
C GLY A 216 -9.43 -25.19 -35.98
N GLU A 217 -9.82 -24.53 -37.07
CA GLU A 217 -10.41 -23.17 -37.09
C GLU A 217 -11.61 -22.96 -36.15
N GLN A 218 -12.37 -24.01 -35.84
CA GLN A 218 -13.55 -23.93 -34.99
C GLN A 218 -13.18 -23.61 -33.53
N VAL A 219 -12.09 -24.19 -33.02
CA VAL A 219 -11.58 -23.89 -31.66
C VAL A 219 -11.08 -22.44 -31.60
N ARG A 220 -10.39 -21.98 -32.64
CA ARG A 220 -9.93 -20.58 -32.74
C ARG A 220 -11.08 -19.58 -32.71
N ARG A 221 -12.23 -19.88 -33.35
CA ARG A 221 -13.41 -19.00 -33.35
C ARG A 221 -14.11 -18.95 -31.99
N ILE A 222 -14.22 -20.08 -31.29
CA ILE A 222 -14.82 -20.14 -29.95
C ILE A 222 -13.96 -19.37 -28.95
N VAL A 223 -12.63 -19.58 -28.97
CA VAL A 223 -11.68 -18.86 -28.13
C VAL A 223 -11.73 -17.35 -28.38
N ARG A 224 -11.84 -16.91 -29.65
CA ARG A 224 -11.97 -15.48 -29.99
C ARG A 224 -13.28 -14.84 -29.50
N ARG A 225 -14.41 -15.56 -29.51
CA ARG A 225 -15.70 -15.04 -28.97
C ARG A 225 -15.71 -14.92 -27.45
N ILE A 226 -15.12 -15.87 -26.74
CA ILE A 226 -14.95 -15.81 -25.28
C ILE A 226 -14.03 -14.63 -24.92
N ASP A 227 -12.95 -14.44 -25.67
CA ASP A 227 -11.99 -13.35 -25.49
C ASP A 227 -12.62 -11.96 -25.68
N GLN A 228 -13.50 -11.78 -26.67
CA GLN A 228 -14.20 -10.52 -26.91
C GLN A 228 -15.29 -10.21 -25.87
N SER A 229 -15.95 -11.24 -25.31
CA SER A 229 -17.02 -11.07 -24.32
C SER A 229 -16.46 -10.75 -22.92
N LEU A 230 -15.28 -11.28 -22.58
CA LEU A 230 -14.56 -10.95 -21.33
C LEU A 230 -13.94 -9.54 -21.37
N LYS A 231 -13.48 -9.08 -22.54
CA LYS A 231 -12.90 -7.74 -22.73
C LYS A 231 -13.92 -6.60 -22.56
N ALA A 232 -15.21 -6.84 -22.81
CA ALA A 232 -16.24 -5.81 -22.73
C ALA A 232 -16.74 -5.50 -21.30
N LEU A 233 -16.54 -6.42 -20.35
CA LEU A 233 -16.98 -6.26 -18.94
C LEU A 233 -15.82 -5.92 -17.99
N ILE A 234 -14.58 -6.01 -18.46
CA ILE A 234 -13.36 -5.83 -17.66
C ILE A 234 -12.42 -4.93 -18.46
N VAL A 235 -12.68 -3.63 -18.48
CA VAL A 235 -11.65 -2.64 -18.81
C VAL A 235 -11.06 -2.20 -17.47
N PRO A 236 -9.86 -2.68 -17.09
CA PRO A 236 -9.16 -2.18 -15.93
C PRO A 236 -9.11 -0.65 -15.98
N GLY A 237 -9.57 0.01 -14.94
CA GLY A 237 -9.45 1.47 -14.82
C GLY A 237 -10.71 2.30 -15.09
N ILE A 238 -11.80 1.73 -15.59
CA ILE A 238 -13.03 2.52 -15.90
C ILE A 238 -13.55 3.32 -14.70
N PHE A 239 -13.37 2.79 -13.48
CA PHE A 239 -13.69 3.50 -12.23
C PHE A 239 -12.90 4.81 -12.12
N PHE A 240 -11.59 4.76 -12.29
CA PHE A 240 -10.72 5.94 -12.20
C PHE A 240 -10.93 6.89 -13.39
N GLU A 241 -11.16 6.35 -14.58
CA GLU A 241 -11.48 7.15 -15.77
C GLU A 241 -12.75 7.97 -15.58
N ARG A 242 -13.79 7.39 -14.98
CA ARG A 242 -15.02 8.12 -14.61
C ARG A 242 -14.78 9.17 -13.54
N LEU A 243 -13.80 8.98 -12.68
CA LEU A 243 -13.33 9.98 -11.73
C LEU A 243 -12.35 10.98 -12.36
N GLY A 244 -12.18 10.98 -13.69
CA GLY A 244 -11.39 11.99 -14.41
C GLY A 244 -9.90 11.68 -14.52
N PHE A 245 -9.45 10.50 -14.10
CA PHE A 245 -8.04 10.08 -14.21
C PHE A 245 -7.77 9.38 -15.53
N ARG A 246 -6.57 9.57 -16.07
CA ARG A 246 -6.04 8.68 -17.10
C ARG A 246 -5.43 7.47 -16.42
N TYR A 247 -5.84 6.26 -16.79
CA TYR A 247 -5.41 5.03 -16.15
C TYR A 247 -4.37 4.28 -16.99
N PHE A 248 -3.28 3.85 -16.35
CA PHE A 248 -2.22 3.04 -16.96
C PHE A 248 -1.95 1.82 -16.09
N GLY A 249 -2.13 0.62 -16.64
CA GLY A 249 -1.78 -0.65 -15.98
C GLY A 249 -2.92 -1.67 -15.88
N PRO A 250 -2.83 -2.66 -14.97
CA PRO A 250 -1.70 -2.87 -14.08
C PRO A 250 -0.42 -3.25 -14.84
N ILE A 251 0.73 -2.83 -14.34
CA ILE A 251 2.08 -3.20 -14.84
C ILE A 251 2.89 -3.90 -13.74
N ASP A 252 3.90 -4.68 -14.14
CA ASP A 252 4.77 -5.35 -13.18
C ASP A 252 5.62 -4.33 -12.42
N GLY A 253 5.44 -4.26 -11.10
CA GLY A 253 6.19 -3.37 -10.23
C GLY A 253 7.64 -3.81 -9.96
N HIS A 254 8.07 -4.95 -10.50
CA HIS A 254 9.44 -5.44 -10.45
C HIS A 254 10.13 -5.48 -11.81
N ASP A 255 9.43 -5.16 -12.90
CA ASP A 255 10.04 -4.96 -14.22
C ASP A 255 10.54 -3.52 -14.31
N LEU A 256 11.77 -3.32 -13.86
CA LEU A 256 12.39 -2.00 -13.79
C LEU A 256 12.46 -1.27 -15.15
N PRO A 257 12.93 -1.88 -16.26
CA PRO A 257 12.92 -1.22 -17.57
C PRO A 257 11.50 -0.80 -18.02
N HIS A 258 10.49 -1.64 -17.80
CA HIS A 258 9.12 -1.31 -18.16
C HIS A 258 8.55 -0.18 -17.28
N LEU A 259 8.82 -0.20 -15.97
CA LEU A 259 8.46 0.88 -15.04
C LEU A 259 9.05 2.22 -15.47
N ILE A 260 10.35 2.26 -15.78
CA ILE A 260 11.03 3.47 -16.24
C ILE A 260 10.35 3.99 -17.51
N SER A 261 10.12 3.11 -18.50
CA SER A 261 9.48 3.47 -19.76
C SER A 261 8.08 4.08 -19.56
N VAL A 262 7.23 3.44 -18.74
CA VAL A 262 5.87 3.96 -18.46
C VAL A 262 5.93 5.29 -17.71
N LEU A 263 6.78 5.40 -16.68
CA LEU A 263 6.92 6.62 -15.90
C LEU A 263 7.42 7.80 -16.76
N GLN A 264 8.36 7.55 -17.68
CA GLN A 264 8.82 8.55 -18.65
C GLN A 264 7.68 9.01 -19.58
N GLN A 265 6.89 8.07 -20.09
CA GLN A 265 5.76 8.39 -20.97
C GLN A 265 4.70 9.23 -20.27
N VAL A 266 4.41 8.94 -18.99
CA VAL A 266 3.36 9.68 -18.25
C VAL A 266 3.83 10.99 -17.62
N LYS A 267 5.15 11.17 -17.42
CA LYS A 267 5.75 12.36 -16.77
C LYS A 267 5.23 13.69 -17.36
N ASP A 268 5.05 13.75 -18.67
CA ASP A 268 4.70 14.99 -19.39
C ASP A 268 3.25 15.08 -19.85
N LEU A 269 2.45 14.07 -19.52
CA LEU A 269 1.02 14.10 -19.79
C LEU A 269 0.29 15.08 -18.86
N LYS A 270 -0.77 15.69 -19.40
CA LYS A 270 -1.64 16.61 -18.69
C LYS A 270 -2.82 15.91 -18.02
N GLY A 271 -3.32 16.53 -16.95
CA GLY A 271 -4.39 16.04 -16.10
C GLY A 271 -3.92 15.01 -15.05
N PRO A 272 -4.84 14.53 -14.21
CA PRO A 272 -4.53 13.55 -13.18
C PRO A 272 -4.36 12.17 -13.81
N ILE A 273 -3.30 11.46 -13.39
CA ILE A 273 -2.91 10.17 -13.95
C ILE A 273 -2.85 9.16 -12.82
N LEU A 274 -3.35 7.96 -13.06
CA LEU A 274 -3.17 6.81 -12.18
C LEU A 274 -2.35 5.74 -12.89
N VAL A 275 -1.17 5.44 -12.34
CA VAL A 275 -0.33 4.31 -12.75
C VAL A 275 -0.56 3.20 -11.73
N HIS A 276 -1.20 2.11 -12.16
CA HIS A 276 -1.41 0.94 -11.34
C HIS A 276 -0.26 -0.04 -11.57
N ILE A 277 0.47 -0.35 -10.50
CA ILE A 277 1.49 -1.39 -10.50
C ILE A 277 1.06 -2.52 -9.57
N TYR A 278 1.46 -3.75 -9.88
CA TYR A 278 1.37 -4.86 -8.93
C TYR A 278 2.75 -5.24 -8.41
N THR A 279 2.89 -5.50 -7.11
CA THR A 279 4.15 -5.91 -6.48
C THR A 279 3.96 -7.15 -5.59
N VAL A 280 5.07 -7.78 -5.23
CA VAL A 280 5.14 -8.83 -4.22
C VAL A 280 5.64 -8.21 -2.93
N LYS A 281 4.81 -8.24 -1.89
CA LYS A 281 5.21 -7.78 -0.56
C LYS A 281 6.29 -8.71 -0.01
N GLY A 282 7.40 -8.14 0.47
CA GLY A 282 8.56 -8.93 0.90
C GLY A 282 9.53 -9.34 -0.21
N LYS A 283 9.36 -8.84 -1.45
CA LYS A 283 10.15 -9.24 -2.62
C LYS A 283 11.65 -9.39 -2.34
N GLY A 284 12.21 -10.55 -2.68
CA GLY A 284 13.62 -10.88 -2.55
C GLY A 284 14.01 -11.41 -1.16
N TYR A 285 13.06 -11.55 -0.23
CA TYR A 285 13.26 -12.21 1.05
C TYR A 285 12.18 -13.26 1.28
N LYS A 286 12.51 -14.51 0.95
CA LYS A 286 11.57 -15.64 0.96
C LYS A 286 10.68 -15.73 2.22
N PRO A 287 11.20 -15.59 3.45
CA PRO A 287 10.35 -15.60 4.65
C PRO A 287 9.27 -14.50 4.65
N ALA A 288 9.58 -13.32 4.11
CA ALA A 288 8.61 -12.22 4.01
C ALA A 288 7.67 -12.35 2.81
N GLU A 289 8.06 -13.04 1.74
CA GLU A 289 7.13 -13.36 0.64
C GLU A 289 6.09 -14.41 1.07
N GLU A 290 6.49 -15.37 1.90
CA GLU A 290 5.62 -16.43 2.41
C GLU A 290 4.72 -15.96 3.58
N ASP A 291 5.21 -15.06 4.45
CA ASP A 291 4.44 -14.49 5.57
C ASP A 291 4.56 -12.95 5.64
N ALA A 292 3.99 -12.28 4.66
CA ALA A 292 4.01 -10.82 4.58
C ALA A 292 3.31 -10.12 5.76
N THR A 293 2.42 -10.80 6.48
CA THR A 293 1.71 -10.25 7.65
C THR A 293 2.66 -10.09 8.83
N THR A 294 3.39 -11.16 9.18
CA THR A 294 4.39 -11.11 10.26
C THR A 294 5.52 -10.13 9.92
N PHE A 295 6.00 -10.14 8.67
CA PHE A 295 7.08 -9.25 8.23
C PHE A 295 6.62 -7.83 7.86
N HIS A 296 5.34 -7.48 8.06
CA HIS A 296 4.85 -6.12 7.83
C HIS A 296 5.54 -5.11 8.75
N GLY A 297 5.73 -5.46 10.03
CA GLY A 297 6.23 -4.59 11.08
C GLY A 297 6.90 -5.37 12.20
N LEU A 298 7.83 -6.24 11.83
CA LEU A 298 8.49 -7.15 12.78
C LEU A 298 9.44 -6.40 13.72
N GLY A 299 9.54 -6.89 14.95
CA GLY A 299 10.61 -6.52 15.89
C GLY A 299 11.96 -7.09 15.44
N ARG A 300 12.87 -7.35 16.39
CA ARG A 300 14.14 -8.01 16.06
C ARG A 300 13.89 -9.46 15.61
N PHE A 301 14.67 -9.93 14.65
CA PHE A 301 14.55 -11.29 14.11
C PHE A 301 15.89 -11.81 13.57
N ASP A 302 16.03 -13.13 13.46
CA ASP A 302 17.18 -13.73 12.79
C ASP A 302 17.06 -13.55 11.26
N PRO A 303 18.00 -12.88 10.58
CA PRO A 303 17.88 -12.60 9.16
C PRO A 303 17.95 -13.84 8.26
N LYS A 304 18.55 -14.95 8.71
CA LYS A 304 18.64 -16.19 7.92
C LYS A 304 17.35 -17.00 8.00
N THR A 305 16.77 -17.12 9.20
CA THR A 305 15.58 -17.96 9.42
C THR A 305 14.27 -17.19 9.42
N GLY A 306 14.33 -15.86 9.57
CA GLY A 306 13.15 -15.02 9.74
C GLY A 306 12.52 -15.11 11.13
N THR A 307 13.10 -15.86 12.07
CA THR A 307 12.47 -16.15 13.36
C THR A 307 12.42 -14.89 14.24
N PRO A 308 11.21 -14.44 14.68
CA PRO A 308 11.08 -13.28 15.54
C PRO A 308 11.64 -13.55 16.94
N ILE A 309 12.33 -12.57 17.52
CA ILE A 309 12.75 -12.61 18.92
C ILE A 309 11.57 -12.08 19.76
N LYS A 310 10.84 -12.99 20.40
CA LYS A 310 9.67 -12.65 21.23
C LYS A 310 10.10 -12.11 22.59
N GLY A 311 9.34 -11.15 23.11
CA GLY A 311 9.42 -10.74 24.51
C GLY A 311 8.75 -11.76 25.44
N GLU A 312 8.95 -11.60 26.74
CA GLU A 312 8.32 -12.43 27.78
C GLU A 312 6.91 -11.93 28.11
N GLY A 313 5.95 -12.86 28.25
CA GLY A 313 4.57 -12.58 28.69
C GLY A 313 3.57 -12.25 27.57
N PRO A 314 2.26 -12.26 27.88
CA PRO A 314 1.21 -11.91 26.92
C PRO A 314 1.15 -10.39 26.68
N THR A 315 0.72 -9.99 25.49
CA THR A 315 0.48 -8.58 25.17
C THR A 315 -0.90 -8.12 25.68
N TYR A 316 -1.10 -6.81 25.89
CA TYR A 316 -2.43 -6.26 26.19
C TYR A 316 -3.47 -6.65 25.13
N SER A 317 -3.09 -6.62 23.85
CA SER A 317 -3.96 -7.03 22.74
C SER A 317 -4.37 -8.49 22.86
N GLU A 318 -3.44 -9.38 23.24
CA GLU A 318 -3.74 -10.80 23.43
C GLU A 318 -4.72 -11.03 24.59
N VAL A 319 -4.51 -10.35 25.72
CA VAL A 319 -5.41 -10.43 26.88
C VAL A 319 -6.80 -9.90 26.49
N PHE A 320 -6.87 -8.70 25.90
CA PHE A 320 -8.13 -8.10 25.44
C PHE A 320 -8.89 -9.01 24.46
N GLY A 321 -8.21 -9.52 23.43
CA GLY A 321 -8.83 -10.35 22.41
C GLY A 321 -9.40 -11.66 22.96
N ARG A 322 -8.67 -12.32 23.87
CA ARG A 322 -9.16 -13.54 24.54
C ARG A 322 -10.35 -13.24 25.44
N SER A 323 -10.22 -12.25 26.31
CA SER A 323 -11.30 -11.89 27.23
C SER A 323 -12.57 -11.46 26.48
N LEU A 324 -12.47 -10.65 25.43
CA LEU A 324 -13.63 -10.27 24.62
C LEU A 324 -14.30 -11.49 23.97
N THR A 325 -13.50 -12.44 23.50
CA THR A 325 -14.01 -13.70 22.91
C THR A 325 -14.77 -14.51 23.95
N GLU A 326 -14.21 -14.69 25.15
CA GLU A 326 -14.87 -15.36 26.28
C GLU A 326 -16.18 -14.65 26.67
N PHE A 327 -16.16 -13.32 26.80
CA PHE A 327 -17.37 -12.54 27.09
C PHE A 327 -18.47 -12.69 26.03
N ALA A 328 -18.11 -12.94 24.79
CA ALA A 328 -19.05 -13.09 23.69
C ALA A 328 -19.63 -14.50 23.55
N GLU A 329 -19.07 -15.52 24.24
CA GLU A 329 -19.66 -16.88 24.29
C GLU A 329 -21.03 -16.87 24.97
N GLU A 330 -21.21 -16.05 26.01
CA GLU A 330 -22.47 -15.94 26.75
C GLU A 330 -23.35 -14.77 26.27
N ARG A 331 -22.88 -13.97 25.31
CA ARG A 331 -23.52 -12.71 24.89
C ARG A 331 -23.59 -12.59 23.37
N GLU A 332 -24.68 -13.06 22.79
CA GLU A 332 -24.90 -13.09 21.34
C GLU A 332 -24.87 -11.71 20.66
N ARG A 333 -25.24 -10.65 21.40
CA ARG A 333 -25.28 -9.27 20.88
C ARG A 333 -23.92 -8.59 20.77
N VAL A 334 -22.86 -9.17 21.31
CA VAL A 334 -21.50 -8.59 21.20
C VAL A 334 -20.99 -8.74 19.77
N VAL A 335 -20.49 -7.64 19.22
CA VAL A 335 -19.91 -7.57 17.88
C VAL A 335 -18.53 -6.93 17.99
N ALA A 336 -17.52 -7.50 17.34
CA ALA A 336 -16.17 -6.96 17.31
C ALA A 336 -15.89 -6.26 15.97
N ILE A 337 -15.37 -5.03 16.02
CA ILE A 337 -15.08 -4.22 14.84
C ILE A 337 -13.62 -3.78 14.92
N THR A 338 -12.91 -3.85 13.79
CA THR A 338 -11.57 -3.28 13.62
C THR A 338 -11.45 -2.51 12.32
N ALA A 339 -10.44 -1.65 12.24
CA ALA A 339 -10.07 -0.92 11.03
C ALA A 339 -8.70 -1.41 10.54
N ALA A 340 -8.67 -2.51 9.77
CA ALA A 340 -7.47 -3.16 9.22
C ALA A 340 -6.42 -3.64 10.26
N MET A 341 -6.80 -3.76 11.54
CA MET A 341 -5.88 -4.02 12.65
C MET A 341 -6.19 -5.32 13.40
N LYS A 342 -6.83 -6.30 12.77
CA LYS A 342 -7.25 -7.59 13.39
C LYS A 342 -6.20 -8.21 14.31
N ASP A 343 -4.97 -8.35 13.83
CA ASP A 343 -3.89 -8.97 14.61
C ASP A 343 -3.34 -8.03 15.69
N GLY A 344 -3.19 -6.74 15.37
CA GLY A 344 -2.67 -5.74 16.30
C GLY A 344 -3.60 -5.47 17.50
N THR A 345 -4.91 -5.59 17.30
CA THR A 345 -5.92 -5.46 18.36
C THR A 345 -6.24 -6.78 19.04
N GLY A 346 -5.61 -7.89 18.63
CA GLY A 346 -5.85 -9.22 19.18
C GLY A 346 -7.21 -9.83 18.82
N LEU A 347 -7.98 -9.18 17.94
CA LEU A 347 -9.30 -9.66 17.50
C LEU A 347 -9.25 -10.90 16.61
N LYS A 348 -8.07 -11.42 16.26
CA LYS A 348 -7.93 -12.72 15.59
C LYS A 348 -8.68 -13.85 16.30
N TYR A 349 -8.65 -13.89 17.63
CA TYR A 349 -9.34 -14.91 18.42
C TYR A 349 -10.86 -14.80 18.26
N PHE A 350 -11.39 -13.58 18.27
CA PHE A 350 -12.81 -13.32 18.08
C PHE A 350 -13.25 -13.66 16.65
N ALA A 351 -12.45 -13.26 15.66
CA ALA A 351 -12.73 -13.50 14.24
C ALA A 351 -12.77 -15.00 13.91
N GLU A 352 -11.86 -15.79 14.49
CA GLU A 352 -11.84 -17.25 14.32
C GLU A 352 -13.04 -17.93 15.00
N ARG A 353 -13.44 -17.44 16.18
CA ARG A 353 -14.53 -18.05 16.97
C ARG A 353 -15.93 -17.63 16.50
N PHE A 354 -16.09 -16.37 16.10
CA PHE A 354 -17.37 -15.74 15.74
C PHE A 354 -17.28 -14.93 14.44
N PRO A 355 -17.03 -15.58 13.29
CA PRO A 355 -16.82 -14.87 12.02
C PRO A 355 -18.01 -13.99 11.62
N GLU A 356 -19.24 -14.41 11.90
CA GLU A 356 -20.47 -13.65 11.59
C GLU A 356 -20.67 -12.39 12.46
N ARG A 357 -19.90 -12.25 13.54
CA ARG A 357 -19.97 -11.11 14.48
C ARG A 357 -18.67 -10.29 14.50
N PHE A 358 -17.80 -10.52 13.52
CA PHE A 358 -16.55 -9.81 13.35
C PHE A 358 -16.56 -9.01 12.05
N TYR A 359 -16.19 -7.73 12.12
CA TYR A 359 -16.11 -6.86 10.97
C TYR A 359 -14.74 -6.16 10.91
N ASP A 360 -14.02 -6.38 9.81
CA ASP A 360 -12.88 -5.55 9.42
C ASP A 360 -13.32 -4.59 8.32
N VAL A 361 -13.32 -3.30 8.62
CA VAL A 361 -13.78 -2.26 7.69
C VAL A 361 -12.67 -1.69 6.80
N GLY A 362 -11.46 -2.23 6.87
CA GLY A 362 -10.29 -1.67 6.19
C GLY A 362 -9.77 -0.42 6.90
N ILE A 363 -8.98 0.42 6.21
CA ILE A 363 -8.39 1.63 6.80
C ILE A 363 -9.43 2.76 6.80
N ALA A 364 -10.51 2.59 7.57
CA ALA A 364 -11.66 3.46 7.57
C ALA A 364 -12.22 3.67 8.98
N GLU A 365 -11.46 4.31 9.86
CA GLU A 365 -11.80 4.46 11.28
C GLU A 365 -13.10 5.24 11.50
N ALA A 366 -13.31 6.34 10.76
CA ALA A 366 -14.57 7.09 10.82
C ALA A 366 -15.77 6.18 10.46
N HIS A 367 -15.62 5.36 9.42
CA HIS A 367 -16.65 4.39 9.05
C HIS A 367 -16.85 3.32 10.13
N ALA A 368 -15.78 2.81 10.75
CA ALA A 368 -15.87 1.84 11.85
C ALA A 368 -16.75 2.38 13.00
N VAL A 369 -16.57 3.66 13.36
CA VAL A 369 -17.35 4.31 14.42
C VAL A 369 -18.81 4.48 14.04
N VAL A 370 -19.11 5.02 12.86
CA VAL A 370 -20.50 5.20 12.41
C VAL A 370 -21.20 3.85 12.19
N PHE A 371 -20.47 2.85 11.70
CA PHE A 371 -20.96 1.47 11.56
C PHE A 371 -21.30 0.86 12.93
N ALA A 372 -20.43 1.05 13.93
CA ALA A 372 -20.71 0.68 15.30
C ALA A 372 -21.96 1.41 15.85
N ALA A 373 -22.11 2.70 15.58
CA ALA A 373 -23.30 3.45 15.96
C ALA A 373 -24.58 2.82 15.37
N GLY A 374 -24.57 2.49 14.07
CA GLY A 374 -25.70 1.82 13.42
C GLY A 374 -26.03 0.46 14.04
N LEU A 375 -25.02 -0.36 14.34
CA LEU A 375 -25.21 -1.63 15.04
C LEU A 375 -25.80 -1.44 16.44
N ALA A 376 -25.31 -0.45 17.19
CA ALA A 376 -25.79 -0.14 18.53
C ALA A 376 -27.25 0.35 18.50
N ALA A 377 -27.61 1.20 17.53
CA ALA A 377 -28.97 1.66 17.31
C ALA A 377 -29.93 0.51 16.95
N ALA A 378 -29.45 -0.53 16.28
CA ALA A 378 -30.20 -1.75 15.98
C ALA A 378 -30.23 -2.77 17.15
N GLY A 379 -29.69 -2.42 18.33
CA GLY A 379 -29.76 -3.23 19.54
C GLY A 379 -28.55 -4.15 19.79
N MET A 380 -27.51 -4.09 18.97
CA MET A 380 -26.25 -4.81 19.19
C MET A 380 -25.37 -4.10 20.24
N ARG A 381 -24.29 -4.77 20.68
CA ARG A 381 -23.29 -4.25 21.62
C ARG A 381 -21.91 -4.25 20.97
N PRO A 382 -21.62 -3.28 20.10
CA PRO A 382 -20.38 -3.25 19.35
C PRO A 382 -19.19 -2.81 20.22
N VAL A 383 -18.06 -3.47 19.98
CA VAL A 383 -16.74 -3.13 20.52
C VAL A 383 -15.84 -2.78 19.34
N ALA A 384 -15.53 -1.49 19.19
CA ALA A 384 -14.69 -0.96 18.13
C ALA A 384 -13.23 -0.86 18.59
N ALA A 385 -12.47 -1.93 18.41
CA ALA A 385 -11.07 -1.97 18.80
C ALA A 385 -10.20 -1.22 17.78
N ILE A 386 -9.82 0.02 18.13
CA ILE A 386 -9.06 0.93 17.29
C ILE A 386 -7.93 1.54 18.12
N TYR A 387 -6.72 1.64 17.56
CA TYR A 387 -5.60 2.24 18.27
C TYR A 387 -5.88 3.72 18.57
N SER A 388 -5.44 4.20 19.74
CA SER A 388 -5.64 5.58 20.17
C SER A 388 -5.24 6.62 19.12
N THR A 389 -4.10 6.43 18.43
CA THR A 389 -3.64 7.35 17.37
C THR A 389 -4.54 7.37 16.13
N PHE A 390 -5.17 6.24 15.80
CA PHE A 390 -6.07 6.12 14.65
C PHE A 390 -7.49 6.57 14.99
N LEU A 391 -7.91 6.41 16.26
CA LEU A 391 -9.20 6.90 16.73
C LEU A 391 -9.36 8.42 16.56
N GLN A 392 -8.25 9.16 16.49
CA GLN A 392 -8.24 10.59 16.14
C GLN A 392 -8.92 10.88 14.78
N ARG A 393 -8.88 9.93 13.83
CA ARG A 393 -9.57 10.04 12.53
C ARG A 393 -11.09 9.98 12.64
N ALA A 394 -11.61 9.53 13.77
CA ALA A 394 -13.04 9.36 14.02
C ALA A 394 -13.56 10.26 15.14
N LEU A 395 -12.84 11.34 15.50
CA LEU A 395 -13.22 12.22 16.60
C LEU A 395 -14.64 12.78 16.45
N ASP A 396 -14.97 13.27 15.25
CA ASP A 396 -16.31 13.80 14.96
C ASP A 396 -17.41 12.72 15.04
N PRO A 397 -17.28 11.55 14.37
CA PRO A 397 -18.21 10.44 14.56
C PRO A 397 -18.42 9.96 16.01
N ILE A 398 -17.38 9.97 16.83
CA ILE A 398 -17.51 9.60 18.25
C ILE A 398 -18.42 10.59 18.99
N ILE A 399 -18.24 11.88 18.72
CA ILE A 399 -19.03 12.93 19.36
C ILE A 399 -20.46 12.92 18.80
N HIS A 400 -20.59 13.08 17.49
CA HIS A 400 -21.86 13.31 16.82
C HIS A 400 -22.70 12.03 16.72
N ASP A 401 -22.12 10.96 16.19
CA ASP A 401 -22.87 9.76 15.81
C ASP A 401 -23.04 8.77 16.97
N VAL A 402 -22.19 8.82 17.99
CA VAL A 402 -22.27 7.94 19.17
C VAL A 402 -22.73 8.68 20.42
N ALA A 403 -21.98 9.69 20.87
CA ALA A 403 -22.17 10.28 22.19
C ALA A 403 -23.47 11.10 22.30
N LEU A 404 -23.76 11.97 21.32
CA LEU A 404 -25.01 12.75 21.31
C LEU A 404 -26.26 11.85 21.27
N GLN A 405 -26.15 10.70 20.60
CA GLN A 405 -27.23 9.72 20.49
C GLN A 405 -27.29 8.74 21.68
N LYS A 406 -26.34 8.84 22.63
CA LYS A 406 -26.22 7.97 23.82
C LYS A 406 -26.16 6.48 23.47
N LEU A 407 -25.50 6.15 22.35
CA LEU A 407 -25.43 4.78 21.86
C LEU A 407 -24.38 3.97 22.64
N PRO A 408 -24.66 2.69 22.96
CA PRO A 408 -23.76 1.86 23.76
C PRO A 408 -22.64 1.22 22.92
N VAL A 409 -21.76 2.06 22.37
CA VAL A 409 -20.52 1.62 21.69
C VAL A 409 -19.38 1.60 22.70
N VAL A 410 -18.56 0.55 22.68
CA VAL A 410 -17.33 0.43 23.47
C VAL A 410 -16.12 0.62 22.56
N PHE A 411 -15.13 1.41 23.00
CA PHE A 411 -13.87 1.67 22.30
C PHE A 411 -12.69 1.08 23.07
#